data_AF-A0A9P9A1I7-F1
#
_entry.id   AF-A0A9P9A1I7-F1
#
_cell.length_a   1.000
_cell.length_b   1.000
_cell.length_c   1.000
_cell.angle_alpha   90.00
_cell.angle_beta   90.00
_cell.angle_gamma   90.00
#
_symmetry.space_group_name_H-M   'P 1'
#
loop_
_entity.id
_entity.type
_entity.pdbx_description
1 polymer ?
#
loop_
_entity_poly.entity_id
_entity_poly.type
_entity_poly.pdbx_seq_one_letter_code
_entity_poly.pdbx_strand_id
1 'polypeptide(L)'
;MVESKCIEVDNAQSSTNETKLNNEQWQALIALHRTLLHEHHDFFLASQHPSASPALRRLASKYAMPARMWRHGIHSFLELLRHRLPASLEHMLTFIYLAYSMMALLYETVPAFEDTWIECLGDLGRYRMAIEDDDIRDREVWTAVSRHWYSKASDKAPTTGRLYHHLAILARPNALQQLFYYTKSLCVPIPFISARESIMTLFDPILNGTNPQHSRLLQVDAAFVKAHGILFSGKYAEDFQGAVDEFLGNLNNHIGRTARRWMESGYYIGISTCCALLSYGKEDNAIFKAIRPQRSDDVTDIVMADATEMPKTFNQALYLAQGIYEVVFRQLADPNVLPYFHTILVFMDHLTHYPNAMSYLEKTFPWKLVSEMLNSILLSYRDFGRIEDTQFPRPDKELPRPLPEDFAMKGLLWVERYYPVDWFTNEKIDDDEKYFEVASMTDERKERILWLGCRLASRQRGLVYNKESHHFAVLPAFEKDI
;
A
#
# COMPACT_ATOMS: atom_id res chain seq x y z
N MET A 1 20.88 12.33 -32.02
CA MET A 1 20.79 13.68 -32.61
C MET A 1 19.43 14.30 -32.29
N VAL A 2 18.34 13.54 -32.48
CA VAL A 2 16.97 14.00 -32.14
C VAL A 2 16.79 14.26 -30.65
N GLU A 3 17.28 13.39 -29.76
CA GLU A 3 17.17 13.59 -28.30
C GLU A 3 17.77 14.94 -27.85
N SER A 4 18.98 15.25 -28.31
CA SER A 4 19.62 16.54 -28.01
C SER A 4 18.81 17.72 -28.52
N LYS A 5 18.12 17.56 -29.66
CA LYS A 5 17.23 18.59 -30.21
C LYS A 5 15.96 18.76 -29.38
N CYS A 6 15.33 17.67 -28.91
CA CYS A 6 14.22 17.73 -27.96
C CYS A 6 14.64 18.51 -26.70
N ILE A 7 15.78 18.16 -26.11
CA ILE A 7 16.31 18.82 -24.90
C ILE A 7 16.54 20.32 -25.14
N GLU A 8 17.18 20.68 -26.25
CA GLU A 8 17.47 22.08 -26.60
C GLU A 8 16.18 22.89 -26.77
N VAL A 9 15.22 22.34 -27.52
CA VAL A 9 13.96 23.03 -27.85
C VAL A 9 13.06 23.13 -26.62
N ASP A 10 12.90 22.07 -25.83
CA ASP A 10 12.14 22.09 -24.58
C ASP A 10 12.69 23.14 -23.63
N ASN A 11 14.02 23.17 -23.42
CA ASN A 11 14.66 24.15 -22.54
C ASN A 11 14.46 25.59 -23.05
N ALA A 12 14.60 25.82 -24.36
CA ALA A 12 14.36 27.13 -24.96
C ALA A 12 12.91 27.59 -24.76
N GLN A 13 11.94 26.69 -24.96
CA GLN A 13 10.52 26.98 -24.77
C GLN A 13 10.13 27.16 -23.30
N SER A 14 10.70 26.38 -22.39
CA SER A 14 10.47 26.55 -20.94
C SER A 14 11.04 27.85 -20.39
N SER A 15 12.12 28.39 -21.00
CA SER A 15 12.68 29.69 -20.61
C SER A 15 11.85 30.88 -21.12
N THR A 16 11.03 30.69 -22.15
CA THR A 16 10.28 31.77 -22.83
C THR A 16 8.77 31.63 -22.58
N ASN A 17 8.36 31.62 -21.31
CA ASN A 17 6.97 31.35 -20.90
C ASN A 17 5.93 32.33 -21.43
N GLU A 18 6.32 33.55 -21.84
CA GLU A 18 5.39 34.58 -22.31
C GLU A 18 5.00 34.46 -23.80
N THR A 19 5.83 33.79 -24.62
CA THR A 19 5.55 33.66 -26.06
C THR A 19 4.51 32.57 -26.32
N LYS A 20 3.32 32.95 -26.78
CA LYS A 20 2.29 31.99 -27.22
C LYS A 20 2.75 31.25 -28.49
N LEU A 21 2.74 29.92 -28.43
CA LEU A 21 2.99 29.07 -29.59
C LEU A 21 1.71 28.92 -30.40
N ASN A 22 1.84 28.96 -31.73
CA ASN A 22 0.74 28.68 -32.65
C ASN A 22 0.58 27.16 -32.87
N ASN A 23 -0.49 26.75 -33.55
CA ASN A 23 -0.79 25.33 -33.77
C ASN A 23 0.27 24.60 -34.60
N GLU A 24 0.86 25.26 -35.60
CA GLU A 24 1.92 24.65 -36.42
C GLU A 24 3.18 24.38 -35.60
N GLN A 25 3.55 25.30 -34.70
CA GLN A 25 4.67 25.13 -33.78
C GLN A 25 4.42 23.96 -32.81
N TRP A 26 3.20 23.84 -32.26
CA TRP A 26 2.85 22.70 -31.42
C TRP A 26 2.92 21.37 -32.18
N GLN A 27 2.39 21.32 -33.39
CA GLN A 27 2.47 20.14 -34.25
C GLN A 27 3.92 19.77 -34.58
N ALA A 28 4.79 20.75 -34.81
CA ALA A 28 6.21 20.52 -35.03
C ALA A 28 6.90 19.93 -33.79
N LEU A 29 6.58 20.42 -32.58
CA LEU A 29 7.10 19.86 -31.33
C LEU A 29 6.61 18.43 -31.10
N ILE A 30 5.32 18.16 -31.30
CA ILE A 30 4.76 16.80 -31.21
C ILE A 30 5.45 15.88 -32.23
N ALA A 31 5.66 16.34 -33.47
CA ALA A 31 6.33 15.55 -34.50
C ALA A 31 7.80 15.25 -34.14
N LEU A 32 8.49 16.20 -33.51
CA LEU A 32 9.85 16.02 -33.02
C LEU A 32 9.89 14.94 -31.92
N HIS A 33 9.04 15.03 -30.91
CA HIS A 33 8.97 14.03 -29.83
C HIS A 33 8.50 12.67 -30.34
N ARG A 34 7.53 12.62 -31.26
CA ARG A 34 7.12 11.38 -31.94
C ARG A 34 8.31 10.69 -32.61
N THR A 35 9.14 11.46 -33.32
CA THR A 35 10.33 10.93 -33.99
C THR A 35 11.30 10.33 -32.99
N LEU A 36 11.56 11.04 -31.88
CA LEU A 36 12.42 10.52 -30.80
C LEU A 36 11.88 9.21 -30.22
N LEU A 37 10.57 9.12 -29.97
CA LEU A 37 9.95 7.91 -29.44
C LEU A 37 10.05 6.73 -30.41
N HIS A 38 9.92 6.95 -31.71
CA HIS A 38 10.16 5.92 -32.72
C HIS A 38 11.63 5.48 -32.78
N GLU A 39 12.60 6.41 -32.71
CA GLU A 39 14.03 6.05 -32.66
C GLU A 39 14.35 5.18 -31.44
N HIS A 40 13.78 5.51 -30.27
CA HIS A 40 13.92 4.69 -29.07
C HIS A 40 13.28 3.31 -29.25
N HIS A 41 12.08 3.26 -29.80
CA HIS A 41 11.37 2.00 -30.06
C HIS A 41 12.17 1.08 -30.99
N ASP A 42 12.66 1.60 -32.12
CA ASP A 42 13.47 0.83 -33.07
C ASP A 42 14.77 0.35 -32.42
N PHE A 43 15.39 1.18 -31.59
CA PHE A 43 16.55 0.80 -30.79
C PHE A 43 16.22 -0.35 -29.83
N PHE A 44 15.09 -0.32 -29.14
CA PHE A 44 14.70 -1.40 -28.22
C PHE A 44 14.37 -2.69 -28.95
N LEU A 45 13.62 -2.63 -30.04
CA LEU A 45 13.33 -3.80 -30.87
C LEU A 45 14.62 -4.45 -31.40
N ALA A 46 15.54 -3.65 -31.95
CA ALA A 46 16.79 -4.17 -32.48
C ALA A 46 17.71 -4.70 -31.37
N SER A 47 17.83 -3.97 -30.25
CA SER A 47 18.76 -4.34 -29.18
C SER A 47 18.28 -5.53 -28.36
N GLN A 48 16.98 -5.70 -28.19
CA GLN A 48 16.38 -6.78 -27.40
C GLN A 48 15.86 -7.95 -28.26
N HIS A 49 16.06 -7.91 -29.58
CA HIS A 49 15.68 -9.01 -30.47
C HIS A 49 16.30 -10.35 -30.01
N PRO A 50 15.60 -11.50 -30.15
CA PRO A 50 16.15 -12.81 -29.79
C PRO A 50 17.52 -13.11 -30.42
N SER A 51 17.76 -12.67 -31.65
CA SER A 51 19.04 -12.83 -32.35
C SER A 51 20.13 -11.80 -31.99
N ALA A 52 19.83 -10.80 -31.14
CA ALA A 52 20.80 -9.79 -30.75
C ALA A 52 21.91 -10.37 -29.87
N SER A 53 23.16 -9.97 -30.12
CA SER A 53 24.30 -10.40 -29.32
C SER A 53 24.19 -9.90 -27.87
N PRO A 54 24.83 -10.58 -26.89
CA PRO A 54 24.84 -10.12 -25.50
C PRO A 54 25.39 -8.70 -25.33
N ALA A 55 26.36 -8.31 -26.17
CA ALA A 55 26.90 -6.95 -26.15
C ALA A 55 25.87 -5.91 -26.57
N LEU A 56 25.05 -6.22 -27.60
CA LEU A 56 23.99 -5.34 -28.09
C LEU A 56 22.84 -5.22 -27.08
N ARG A 57 22.39 -6.33 -26.50
CA ARG A 57 21.33 -6.34 -25.47
C ARG A 57 21.65 -5.45 -24.27
N ARG A 58 22.92 -5.48 -23.82
CA ARG A 58 23.38 -4.67 -22.68
C ARG A 58 23.39 -3.16 -22.95
N LEU A 59 23.35 -2.70 -24.19
CA LEU A 59 23.43 -1.26 -24.50
C LEU A 59 22.26 -0.47 -23.90
N ALA A 60 21.06 -1.06 -23.90
CA ALA A 60 19.87 -0.42 -23.36
C ALA A 60 20.03 -0.07 -21.86
N SER A 61 20.49 -1.04 -21.05
CA SER A 61 20.79 -0.80 -19.63
C SER A 61 22.02 0.08 -19.45
N LYS A 62 23.10 -0.16 -20.22
CA LYS A 62 24.37 0.59 -20.12
C LYS A 62 24.17 2.09 -20.30
N TYR A 63 23.31 2.49 -21.23
CA TYR A 63 23.04 3.90 -21.52
C TYR A 63 21.74 4.41 -20.90
N ALA A 64 21.15 3.66 -19.97
CA ALA A 64 19.89 3.99 -19.28
C ALA A 64 18.78 4.42 -20.26
N MET A 65 18.67 3.72 -21.40
CA MET A 65 17.79 4.10 -22.49
C MET A 65 16.31 4.23 -22.06
N PRO A 66 15.75 3.34 -21.20
CA PRO A 66 14.37 3.51 -20.73
C PRO A 66 14.18 4.82 -19.95
N ALA A 67 15.10 5.13 -19.03
CA ALA A 67 15.04 6.36 -18.24
C ALA A 67 15.21 7.62 -19.09
N ARG A 68 16.04 7.57 -20.14
CA ARG A 68 16.21 8.67 -21.09
C ARG A 68 14.98 8.88 -21.95
N MET A 69 14.38 7.80 -22.48
CA MET A 69 13.14 7.86 -23.25
C MET A 69 12.03 8.51 -22.42
N TRP A 70 11.87 8.10 -21.15
CA TRP A 70 10.92 8.74 -20.24
C TRP A 70 11.25 10.22 -20.03
N ARG A 71 12.46 10.53 -19.56
CA ARG A 71 12.85 11.88 -19.15
C ARG A 71 12.80 12.90 -20.30
N HIS A 72 13.40 12.56 -21.43
CA HIS A 72 13.64 13.48 -22.56
C HIS A 72 12.65 13.28 -23.71
N GLY A 73 12.07 12.10 -23.82
CA GLY A 73 11.07 11.81 -24.84
C GLY A 73 9.65 12.16 -24.43
N ILE A 74 9.30 12.00 -23.14
CA ILE A 74 7.91 12.08 -22.67
C ILE A 74 7.75 13.16 -21.60
N HIS A 75 8.42 13.00 -20.47
CA HIS A 75 8.17 13.80 -19.27
C HIS A 75 8.50 15.29 -19.45
N SER A 76 9.65 15.65 -20.03
CA SER A 76 10.00 17.07 -20.25
C SER A 76 8.96 17.80 -21.09
N PHE A 77 8.49 17.15 -22.15
CA PHE A 77 7.50 17.73 -23.05
C PHE A 77 6.10 17.76 -22.44
N LEU A 78 5.70 16.73 -21.68
CA LEU A 78 4.47 16.77 -20.88
C LEU A 78 4.47 17.93 -19.90
N GLU A 79 5.60 18.17 -19.22
CA GLU A 79 5.72 19.32 -18.32
C GLU A 79 5.64 20.64 -19.07
N LEU A 80 6.28 20.78 -20.24
CA LEU A 80 6.13 21.97 -21.08
C LEU A 80 4.67 22.22 -21.47
N LEU A 81 3.96 21.18 -21.89
CA LEU A 81 2.55 21.25 -22.24
C LEU A 81 1.70 21.62 -21.01
N ARG A 82 1.94 20.98 -19.85
CA ARG A 82 1.21 21.23 -18.60
C ARG A 82 1.34 22.68 -18.13
N HIS A 83 2.53 23.27 -18.19
CA HIS A 83 2.76 24.66 -17.79
C HIS A 83 2.06 25.69 -18.70
N ARG A 84 1.62 25.29 -19.90
CA ARG A 84 0.96 26.18 -20.88
C ARG A 84 -0.54 25.93 -21.02
N LEU A 85 -1.14 25.18 -20.10
CA LEU A 85 -2.58 25.04 -20.00
C LEU A 85 -3.24 26.40 -19.70
N PRO A 86 -4.47 26.65 -20.20
CA PRO A 86 -5.30 25.74 -20.99
C PRO A 86 -4.98 25.71 -22.50
N ALA A 87 -4.10 26.59 -22.99
CA ALA A 87 -3.87 26.78 -24.44
C ALA A 87 -3.24 25.55 -25.14
N SER A 88 -2.57 24.67 -24.39
CA SER A 88 -1.94 23.45 -24.88
C SER A 88 -2.82 22.20 -24.75
N LEU A 89 -4.06 22.28 -24.27
CA LEU A 89 -4.86 21.12 -23.86
C LEU A 89 -5.02 20.06 -24.96
N GLU A 90 -5.47 20.44 -26.16
CA GLU A 90 -5.66 19.50 -27.28
C GLU A 90 -4.33 18.84 -27.71
N HIS A 91 -3.23 19.61 -27.67
CA HIS A 91 -1.89 19.14 -27.98
C HIS A 91 -1.38 18.16 -26.91
N MET A 92 -1.67 18.43 -25.64
CA MET A 92 -1.37 17.56 -24.51
C MET A 92 -2.11 16.24 -24.59
N LEU A 93 -3.41 16.27 -24.90
CA LEU A 93 -4.21 15.07 -25.13
C LEU A 93 -3.61 14.22 -26.26
N THR A 94 -3.36 14.86 -27.41
CA THR A 94 -2.76 14.20 -28.59
C THR A 94 -1.43 13.51 -28.23
N PHE A 95 -0.57 14.22 -27.50
CA PHE A 95 0.74 13.67 -27.13
C PHE A 95 0.64 12.53 -26.10
N ILE A 96 -0.27 12.62 -25.12
CA ILE A 96 -0.52 11.55 -24.15
C ILE A 96 -0.95 10.26 -24.86
N TYR A 97 -1.91 10.32 -25.78
CA TYR A 97 -2.37 9.13 -26.52
C TYR A 97 -1.26 8.51 -27.36
N LEU A 98 -0.41 9.35 -27.98
CA LEU A 98 0.75 8.91 -28.74
C LEU A 98 1.78 8.21 -27.85
N ALA A 99 2.16 8.84 -26.72
CA ALA A 99 3.11 8.28 -25.78
C ALA A 99 2.57 6.98 -25.16
N TYR A 100 1.29 6.95 -24.79
CA TYR A 100 0.64 5.76 -24.22
C TYR A 100 0.66 4.59 -25.21
N SER A 101 0.29 4.83 -26.47
CA SER A 101 0.33 3.80 -27.52
C SER A 101 1.75 3.24 -27.71
N MET A 102 2.76 4.11 -27.67
CA MET A 102 4.16 3.70 -27.77
C MET A 102 4.61 2.87 -26.56
N MET A 103 4.26 3.28 -25.34
CA MET A 103 4.60 2.55 -24.11
C MET A 103 3.89 1.19 -24.06
N ALA A 104 2.63 1.12 -24.48
CA ALA A 104 1.87 -0.13 -24.55
C ALA A 104 2.50 -1.11 -25.57
N LEU A 105 2.92 -0.60 -26.73
CA LEU A 105 3.63 -1.41 -27.71
C LEU A 105 4.96 -1.95 -27.18
N LEU A 106 5.74 -1.12 -26.47
CA LEU A 106 7.00 -1.57 -25.83
C LEU A 106 6.75 -2.58 -24.71
N TYR A 107 5.68 -2.39 -23.94
CA TYR A 107 5.24 -3.35 -22.93
C TYR A 107 4.98 -4.74 -23.54
N GLU A 108 4.31 -4.81 -24.68
CA GLU A 108 4.00 -6.07 -25.38
C GLU A 108 5.19 -6.68 -26.11
N THR A 109 6.08 -5.86 -26.68
CA THR A 109 7.14 -6.32 -27.60
C THR A 109 8.53 -6.41 -26.97
N VAL A 110 8.77 -5.72 -25.85
CA VAL A 110 10.09 -5.63 -25.20
C VAL A 110 9.97 -5.87 -23.68
N PRO A 111 9.79 -7.14 -23.25
CA PRO A 111 9.56 -7.48 -21.84
C PRO A 111 10.78 -7.27 -20.93
N ALA A 112 11.98 -7.07 -21.50
CA ALA A 112 13.21 -6.87 -20.73
C ALA A 112 13.18 -5.66 -19.78
N PHE A 113 12.30 -4.69 -20.03
CA PHE A 113 12.12 -3.48 -19.21
C PHE A 113 10.67 -3.30 -18.77
N GLU A 114 9.92 -4.40 -18.67
CA GLU A 114 8.48 -4.40 -18.40
C GLU A 114 8.10 -3.52 -17.20
N ASP A 115 8.86 -3.60 -16.10
CA ASP A 115 8.60 -2.82 -14.89
C ASP A 115 8.65 -1.31 -15.15
N THR A 116 9.57 -0.86 -16.01
CA THR A 116 9.66 0.56 -16.41
C THR A 116 8.45 0.96 -17.25
N TRP A 117 8.02 0.10 -18.18
CA TRP A 117 6.89 0.39 -19.06
C TRP A 117 5.56 0.47 -18.29
N ILE A 118 5.35 -0.45 -17.36
CA ILE A 118 4.19 -0.45 -16.45
C ILE A 118 4.09 0.89 -15.72
N GLU A 119 5.19 1.36 -15.14
CA GLU A 119 5.19 2.62 -14.41
C GLU A 119 4.93 3.83 -15.32
N CYS A 120 5.56 3.89 -16.50
CA CYS A 120 5.31 4.94 -17.48
C CYS A 120 3.83 4.99 -17.91
N LEU A 121 3.18 3.84 -18.08
CA LEU A 121 1.76 3.74 -18.41
C LEU A 121 0.87 4.24 -17.25
N GLY A 122 1.24 3.93 -16.01
CA GLY A 122 0.59 4.47 -14.81
C GLY A 122 0.70 6.00 -14.73
N ASP A 123 1.89 6.54 -14.96
CA ASP A 123 2.17 7.99 -14.96
C ASP A 123 1.39 8.71 -16.08
N LEU A 124 1.40 8.17 -17.31
CA LEU A 124 0.63 8.72 -18.44
C LEU A 124 -0.87 8.73 -18.15
N GLY A 125 -1.39 7.66 -17.54
CA GLY A 125 -2.78 7.61 -17.09
C GLY A 125 -3.11 8.70 -16.06
N ARG A 126 -2.18 9.01 -15.14
CA ARG A 126 -2.35 10.12 -14.19
C ARG A 126 -2.32 11.49 -14.85
N TYR A 127 -1.42 11.72 -15.79
CA TYR A 127 -1.41 12.98 -16.54
C TYR A 127 -2.75 13.19 -17.23
N ARG A 128 -3.27 12.16 -17.90
CA ARG A 128 -4.57 12.22 -18.59
C ARG A 128 -5.75 12.44 -17.64
N MET A 129 -5.75 11.79 -16.48
CA MET A 129 -6.73 12.00 -15.42
C MET A 129 -6.67 13.43 -14.86
N ALA A 130 -5.46 13.99 -14.67
CA ALA A 130 -5.26 15.27 -14.00
C ALA A 130 -5.65 16.49 -14.86
N ILE A 131 -5.64 16.37 -16.18
CA ILE A 131 -6.05 17.43 -17.11
C ILE A 131 -7.54 17.40 -17.46
N GLU A 132 -8.28 16.39 -16.99
CA GLU A 132 -9.72 16.29 -17.19
C GLU A 132 -10.47 17.02 -16.07
N ASP A 133 -10.92 18.24 -16.38
CA ASP A 133 -11.69 19.08 -15.47
C ASP A 133 -13.21 19.01 -15.71
N ASP A 134 -13.65 18.70 -16.94
CA ASP A 134 -15.07 18.81 -17.34
C ASP A 134 -15.80 17.45 -17.49
N ASP A 135 -15.15 16.38 -18.01
CA ASP A 135 -15.79 15.06 -18.13
C ASP A 135 -15.41 14.11 -16.98
N ILE A 136 -16.31 14.00 -16.00
CA ILE A 136 -16.17 13.11 -14.84
C ILE A 136 -15.95 11.64 -15.26
N ARG A 137 -16.55 11.18 -16.37
CA ARG A 137 -16.42 9.79 -16.81
C ARG A 137 -15.04 9.51 -17.35
N ASP A 138 -14.50 10.41 -18.17
CA ASP A 138 -13.13 10.27 -18.69
C ASP A 138 -12.12 10.29 -17.55
N ARG A 139 -12.34 11.15 -16.55
CA ARG A 139 -11.51 11.17 -15.35
C ARG A 139 -11.57 9.84 -14.59
N GLU A 140 -12.75 9.26 -14.40
CA GLU A 140 -12.93 7.96 -13.76
C GLU A 140 -12.25 6.82 -14.54
N VAL A 141 -12.39 6.80 -15.86
CA VAL A 141 -11.74 5.82 -16.75
C VAL A 141 -10.22 5.89 -16.60
N TRP A 142 -9.63 7.08 -16.70
CA TRP A 142 -8.18 7.24 -16.59
C TRP A 142 -7.64 7.05 -15.18
N THR A 143 -8.47 7.31 -14.16
CA THR A 143 -8.17 6.89 -12.78
C THR A 143 -8.07 5.36 -12.69
N ALA A 144 -9.00 4.63 -13.29
CA ALA A 144 -9.00 3.17 -13.30
C ALA A 144 -7.81 2.59 -14.09
N VAL A 145 -7.52 3.14 -15.28
CA VAL A 145 -6.34 2.74 -16.09
C VAL A 145 -5.06 2.94 -15.30
N SER A 146 -4.88 4.11 -14.68
CA SER A 146 -3.68 4.37 -13.90
C SER A 146 -3.57 3.46 -12.67
N ARG A 147 -4.68 3.23 -11.97
CA ARG A 147 -4.74 2.33 -10.81
C ARG A 147 -4.34 0.92 -11.20
N HIS A 148 -4.84 0.40 -12.32
CA HIS A 148 -4.47 -0.93 -12.83
C HIS A 148 -2.95 -1.05 -13.01
N TRP A 149 -2.32 -0.09 -13.69
CA TRP A 149 -0.87 -0.13 -13.91
C TRP A 149 -0.06 -0.05 -12.61
N TYR A 150 -0.44 0.81 -11.65
CA TYR A 150 0.27 0.86 -10.38
C TYR A 150 0.00 -0.32 -9.46
N SER A 151 -1.20 -0.92 -9.50
CA SER A 151 -1.49 -2.18 -8.81
C SER A 151 -0.54 -3.27 -9.31
N LYS A 152 -0.46 -3.44 -10.63
CA LYS A 152 0.46 -4.36 -11.27
C LYS A 152 1.94 -4.08 -10.94
N ALA A 153 2.35 -2.81 -10.97
CA ALA A 153 3.71 -2.41 -10.57
C ALA A 153 3.99 -2.82 -9.11
N SER A 154 3.06 -2.51 -8.21
CA SER A 154 3.20 -2.78 -6.79
C SER A 154 3.20 -4.28 -6.48
N ASP A 155 2.59 -5.11 -7.32
CA ASP A 155 2.67 -6.56 -7.17
C ASP A 155 4.04 -7.14 -7.54
N LYS A 156 4.70 -6.54 -8.52
CA LYS A 156 6.05 -6.92 -8.93
C LYS A 156 7.11 -6.38 -7.98
N ALA A 157 6.91 -5.16 -7.48
CA ALA A 157 7.83 -4.48 -6.58
C ALA A 157 7.16 -4.08 -5.26
N PRO A 158 6.66 -5.05 -4.46
CA PRO A 158 5.82 -4.77 -3.28
C PRO A 158 6.54 -4.06 -2.14
N THR A 159 7.86 -3.98 -2.19
CA THR A 159 8.67 -3.27 -1.19
C THR A 159 8.85 -1.79 -1.52
N THR A 160 8.34 -1.31 -2.67
CA THR A 160 8.58 0.05 -3.20
C THR A 160 7.46 1.01 -2.81
N GLY A 161 7.73 1.90 -1.86
CA GLY A 161 6.76 2.85 -1.30
C GLY A 161 6.13 3.78 -2.33
N ARG A 162 6.90 4.22 -3.33
CA ARG A 162 6.45 5.20 -4.34
C ARG A 162 5.21 4.73 -5.11
N LEU A 163 5.09 3.42 -5.33
CA LEU A 163 3.93 2.84 -6.04
C LEU A 163 2.66 2.98 -5.20
N TYR A 164 2.76 2.73 -3.89
CA TYR A 164 1.65 2.93 -2.95
C TYR A 164 1.30 4.41 -2.78
N HIS A 165 2.28 5.33 -2.82
CA HIS A 165 2.00 6.77 -2.86
C HIS A 165 1.13 7.16 -4.06
N HIS A 166 1.41 6.61 -5.24
CA HIS A 166 0.60 6.88 -6.43
C HIS A 166 -0.81 6.27 -6.32
N LEU A 167 -0.92 5.05 -5.80
CA LEU A 167 -2.21 4.44 -5.48
C LEU A 167 -3.01 5.25 -4.45
N ALA A 168 -2.34 5.87 -3.47
CA ALA A 168 -2.99 6.76 -2.51
C ALA A 168 -3.61 7.97 -3.21
N ILE A 169 -2.93 8.61 -4.14
CA ILE A 169 -3.50 9.74 -4.92
C ILE A 169 -4.75 9.30 -5.70
N LEU A 170 -4.72 8.10 -6.26
CA LEU A 170 -5.80 7.50 -7.08
C LEU A 170 -6.95 6.90 -6.26
N ALA A 171 -6.81 6.79 -4.94
CA ALA A 171 -7.84 6.27 -4.06
C ALA A 171 -8.94 7.30 -3.72
N ARG A 172 -8.82 8.56 -4.17
CA ARG A 172 -9.86 9.57 -3.98
C ARG A 172 -11.19 9.14 -4.65
N PRO A 173 -12.34 9.36 -4.01
CA PRO A 173 -12.55 10.07 -2.73
C PRO A 173 -12.48 9.19 -1.46
N ASN A 174 -12.09 7.91 -1.54
CA ASN A 174 -12.03 7.01 -0.40
C ASN A 174 -10.91 7.39 0.59
N ALA A 175 -11.25 8.08 1.68
CA ALA A 175 -10.28 8.59 2.65
C ALA A 175 -9.56 7.48 3.44
N LEU A 176 -10.26 6.39 3.76
CA LEU A 176 -9.69 5.25 4.47
C LEU A 176 -8.63 4.54 3.60
N GLN A 177 -8.96 4.28 2.33
CA GLN A 177 -8.03 3.65 1.39
C GLN A 177 -6.83 4.56 1.08
N GLN A 178 -7.04 5.89 0.98
CA GLN A 178 -5.94 6.86 0.88
C GLN A 178 -4.98 6.75 2.07
N LEU A 179 -5.51 6.74 3.29
CA LEU A 179 -4.71 6.61 4.51
C LEU A 179 -3.92 5.30 4.51
N PHE A 180 -4.57 4.18 4.17
CA PHE A 180 -3.91 2.88 4.03
C PHE A 180 -2.72 2.94 3.08
N TYR A 181 -2.90 3.45 1.85
CA TYR A 181 -1.82 3.48 0.87
C TYR A 181 -0.70 4.46 1.26
N TYR A 182 -1.01 5.64 1.80
CA TYR A 182 0.02 6.57 2.25
C TYR A 182 0.83 6.01 3.43
N THR A 183 0.17 5.36 4.40
CA THR A 183 0.87 4.76 5.54
C THR A 183 1.70 3.55 5.10
N LYS A 184 1.18 2.70 4.21
CA LYS A 184 1.94 1.61 3.58
C LYS A 184 3.16 2.13 2.82
N SER A 185 3.02 3.21 2.04
CA SER A 185 4.12 3.86 1.32
C SER A 185 5.30 4.28 2.22
N LEU A 186 5.05 4.50 3.51
CA LEU A 186 6.06 4.90 4.50
C LEU A 186 6.62 3.72 5.30
N CYS A 187 5.94 2.58 5.34
CA CYS A 187 6.26 1.44 6.20
C CYS A 187 6.78 0.20 5.45
N VAL A 188 6.83 0.24 4.11
CA VAL A 188 7.51 -0.79 3.31
C VAL A 188 9.04 -0.60 3.32
N PRO A 189 9.84 -1.64 3.00
CA PRO A 189 11.31 -1.59 3.10
C PRO A 189 11.99 -0.45 2.34
N ILE A 190 11.44 -0.03 1.20
CA ILE A 190 11.94 1.12 0.42
C ILE A 190 10.88 2.23 0.54
N PRO A 191 10.89 3.01 1.63
CA PRO A 191 9.84 4.00 1.89
C PRO A 191 9.95 5.18 0.92
N PHE A 192 8.81 5.78 0.57
CA PHE A 192 8.77 7.02 -0.20
C PHE A 192 8.51 8.21 0.72
N ILE A 193 9.59 8.86 1.15
CA ILE A 193 9.54 9.88 2.22
C ILE A 193 8.69 11.10 1.83
N SER A 194 8.63 11.48 0.55
CA SER A 194 7.76 12.57 0.08
C SER A 194 6.26 12.32 0.32
N ALA A 195 5.86 11.07 0.62
CA ALA A 195 4.51 10.77 1.08
C ALA A 195 4.16 11.48 2.40
N ARG A 196 5.15 11.84 3.25
CA ARG A 196 4.91 12.59 4.49
C ARG A 196 4.34 13.98 4.25
N GLU A 197 4.73 14.63 3.16
CA GLU A 197 4.15 15.92 2.76
C GLU A 197 2.82 15.69 2.02
N SER A 198 2.78 14.69 1.13
CA SER A 198 1.59 14.43 0.29
C SER A 198 0.36 14.01 1.11
N ILE A 199 0.54 13.21 2.16
CA ILE A 199 -0.57 12.76 3.04
C ILE A 199 -1.23 13.94 3.76
N MET A 200 -0.56 15.08 3.93
CA MET A 200 -1.18 16.27 4.53
C MET A 200 -2.33 16.80 3.68
N THR A 201 -2.36 16.53 2.37
CA THR A 201 -3.51 16.86 1.51
C THR A 201 -4.79 16.08 1.86
N LEU A 202 -4.64 14.93 2.55
CA LEU A 202 -5.74 14.18 3.15
C LEU A 202 -6.09 14.74 4.54
N PHE A 203 -5.08 15.04 5.36
CA PHE A 203 -5.29 15.45 6.76
C PHE A 203 -5.72 16.90 6.93
N ASP A 204 -5.06 17.87 6.30
CA ASP A 204 -5.29 19.30 6.53
C ASP A 204 -6.76 19.72 6.32
N PRO A 205 -7.48 19.24 5.29
CA PRO A 205 -8.90 19.55 5.16
C PRO A 205 -9.72 19.05 6.36
N ILE A 206 -9.36 17.88 6.92
CA ILE A 206 -10.02 17.24 8.06
C ILE A 206 -9.69 17.89 9.38
N LEU A 207 -8.43 18.23 9.60
CA LEU A 207 -7.99 18.88 10.83
C LEU A 207 -8.52 20.33 10.92
N ASN A 208 -8.55 21.05 9.80
CA ASN A 208 -8.97 22.46 9.78
C ASN A 208 -10.51 22.66 9.72
N GLY A 209 -11.28 21.59 9.51
CA GLY A 209 -12.74 21.69 9.35
C GLY A 209 -13.18 22.48 8.09
N THR A 210 -12.31 22.64 7.10
CA THR A 210 -12.47 23.60 5.99
C THR A 210 -13.07 23.02 4.70
N ASN A 211 -13.41 21.73 4.64
CA ASN A 211 -13.80 21.11 3.37
C ASN A 211 -15.33 20.93 3.19
N PRO A 212 -15.96 21.48 2.14
CA PRO A 212 -17.32 21.11 1.75
C PRO A 212 -17.48 19.61 1.43
N GLN A 213 -16.40 18.93 1.05
CA GLN A 213 -16.38 17.48 0.79
C GLN A 213 -16.46 16.62 2.07
N HIS A 214 -16.29 17.22 3.27
CA HIS A 214 -16.56 16.55 4.55
C HIS A 214 -17.96 16.00 4.66
N SER A 215 -18.92 16.69 4.03
CA SER A 215 -20.31 16.25 3.97
C SER A 215 -20.50 14.90 3.28
N ARG A 216 -19.51 14.41 2.51
CA ARG A 216 -19.58 13.16 1.73
C ARG A 216 -18.81 12.00 2.36
N LEU A 217 -17.95 12.25 3.36
CA LEU A 217 -17.25 11.18 4.07
C LEU A 217 -18.19 10.54 5.09
N LEU A 218 -18.07 9.22 5.27
CA LEU A 218 -18.72 8.57 6.41
C LEU A 218 -18.09 9.13 7.68
N GLN A 219 -18.93 9.53 8.65
CA GLN A 219 -18.47 10.15 9.90
C GLN A 219 -17.39 9.32 10.61
N VAL A 220 -17.56 8.00 10.61
CA VAL A 220 -16.59 7.04 11.18
C VAL A 220 -15.22 7.08 10.50
N ASP A 221 -15.18 7.15 9.16
CA ASP A 221 -13.92 7.23 8.41
C ASP A 221 -13.25 8.59 8.64
N ALA A 222 -14.03 9.66 8.68
CA ALA A 222 -13.51 11.01 8.96
C ALA A 222 -12.88 11.08 10.36
N ALA A 223 -13.52 10.49 11.38
CA ALA A 223 -12.99 10.43 12.74
C ALA A 223 -11.69 9.60 12.83
N PHE A 224 -11.64 8.44 12.15
CA PHE A 224 -10.44 7.61 12.08
C PHE A 224 -9.27 8.34 11.42
N VAL A 225 -9.52 8.98 10.27
CA VAL A 225 -8.50 9.74 9.54
C VAL A 225 -8.10 11.00 10.34
N LYS A 226 -9.01 11.64 11.07
CA LYS A 226 -8.69 12.75 12.00
C LYS A 226 -7.74 12.28 13.10
N ALA A 227 -8.03 11.16 13.77
CA ALA A 227 -7.17 10.60 14.81
C ALA A 227 -5.75 10.30 14.26
N HIS A 228 -5.66 9.69 13.08
CA HIS A 228 -4.39 9.46 12.40
C HIS A 228 -3.67 10.76 12.00
N GLY A 229 -4.41 11.78 11.54
CA GLY A 229 -3.84 13.09 11.18
C GLY A 229 -3.24 13.83 12.37
N ILE A 230 -3.89 13.76 13.53
CA ILE A 230 -3.37 14.30 14.79
C ILE A 230 -2.11 13.54 15.22
N LEU A 231 -2.16 12.20 15.23
CA LEU A 231 -1.01 11.33 15.54
C LEU A 231 0.19 11.59 14.63
N PHE A 232 -0.07 11.75 13.33
CA PHE A 232 0.96 11.88 12.30
C PHE A 232 1.65 13.25 12.35
N SER A 233 0.85 14.31 12.44
CA SER A 233 1.34 15.70 12.36
C SER A 233 1.75 16.28 13.71
N GLY A 234 1.24 15.76 14.82
CA GLY A 234 1.38 16.33 16.16
C GLY A 234 0.58 17.62 16.37
N LYS A 235 -0.23 18.06 15.39
CA LYS A 235 -1.12 19.22 15.50
C LYS A 235 -2.44 18.83 16.17
N TYR A 236 -3.08 19.75 16.88
CA TYR A 236 -4.37 19.54 17.56
C TYR A 236 -4.34 18.35 18.53
N ALA A 237 -3.27 18.22 19.31
CA ALA A 237 -3.08 17.08 20.21
C ALA A 237 -4.20 16.97 21.27
N GLU A 238 -4.79 18.11 21.65
CA GLU A 238 -5.96 18.24 22.53
C GLU A 238 -7.22 17.57 21.97
N ASP A 239 -7.36 17.51 20.64
CA ASP A 239 -8.50 16.89 19.95
C ASP A 239 -8.35 15.39 19.79
N PHE A 240 -7.17 14.82 20.07
CA PHE A 240 -6.88 13.41 19.80
C PHE A 240 -7.90 12.48 20.46
N GLN A 241 -8.12 12.69 21.76
CA GLN A 241 -9.04 11.88 22.55
C GLN A 241 -10.46 11.93 21.99
N GLY A 242 -10.97 13.12 21.67
CA GLY A 242 -12.30 13.29 21.10
C GLY A 242 -12.45 12.61 19.73
N ALA A 243 -11.43 12.67 18.87
CA ALA A 243 -11.44 11.99 17.58
C ALA A 243 -11.47 10.45 17.74
N VAL A 244 -10.72 9.91 18.71
CA VAL A 244 -10.74 8.47 19.01
C VAL A 244 -12.09 8.05 19.57
N ASP A 245 -12.64 8.79 20.53
CA ASP A 245 -13.93 8.46 21.16
C ASP A 245 -15.08 8.53 20.13
N GLU A 246 -15.08 9.51 19.24
CA GLU A 246 -16.05 9.60 18.13
C GLU A 246 -15.93 8.40 17.18
N PHE A 247 -14.69 8.02 16.79
CA PHE A 247 -14.48 6.87 15.93
C PHE A 247 -14.95 5.57 16.59
N LEU A 248 -14.49 5.28 17.80
CA LEU A 248 -14.81 4.05 18.53
C LEU A 248 -16.30 3.94 18.86
N GLY A 249 -16.95 5.06 19.23
CA GLY A 249 -18.39 5.10 19.50
C GLY A 249 -19.25 4.77 18.28
N ASN A 250 -18.74 5.03 17.07
CA ASN A 250 -19.43 4.72 15.81
C ASN A 250 -19.02 3.38 15.18
N LEU A 251 -17.86 2.83 15.57
CA LEU A 251 -17.24 1.68 14.92
C LEU A 251 -18.14 0.44 14.94
N ASN A 252 -18.70 0.05 16.09
CA ASN A 252 -19.55 -1.13 16.18
C ASN A 252 -20.79 -1.06 15.26
N ASN A 253 -21.46 0.11 15.25
CA ASN A 253 -22.62 0.34 14.38
C ASN A 253 -22.22 0.32 12.91
N HIS A 254 -21.04 0.84 12.57
CA HIS A 254 -20.55 0.86 11.21
C HIS A 254 -20.24 -0.56 10.70
N ILE A 255 -19.65 -1.41 11.54
CA ILE A 255 -19.40 -2.83 11.22
C ILE A 255 -20.72 -3.54 10.90
N GLY A 256 -21.70 -3.43 11.80
CA GLY A 256 -23.01 -4.06 11.60
C GLY A 256 -23.76 -3.54 10.36
N ARG A 257 -23.63 -2.25 10.01
CA ARG A 257 -24.31 -1.65 8.84
C ARG A 257 -23.64 -1.96 7.51
N THR A 258 -22.31 -2.08 7.47
CA THR A 258 -21.57 -2.34 6.23
C THR A 258 -21.38 -3.82 5.93
N ALA A 259 -21.50 -4.68 6.95
CA ALA A 259 -21.47 -6.13 6.85
C ALA A 259 -20.26 -6.60 6.00
N ARG A 260 -20.48 -7.30 4.89
CA ARG A 260 -19.41 -7.82 4.04
C ARG A 260 -18.46 -6.75 3.50
N ARG A 261 -18.92 -5.52 3.30
CA ARG A 261 -18.05 -4.41 2.86
C ARG A 261 -17.05 -3.99 3.95
N TRP A 262 -17.33 -4.31 5.21
CA TRP A 262 -16.42 -4.06 6.32
C TRP A 262 -15.12 -4.87 6.21
N MET A 263 -15.15 -6.04 5.56
CA MET A 263 -13.95 -6.88 5.42
C MET A 263 -12.75 -6.10 4.88
N GLU A 264 -13.00 -5.29 3.84
CA GLU A 264 -11.99 -4.41 3.24
C GLU A 264 -11.56 -3.28 4.18
N SER A 265 -12.53 -2.53 4.72
CA SER A 265 -12.26 -1.46 5.69
C SER A 265 -11.47 -1.99 6.90
N GLY A 266 -11.77 -3.21 7.34
CA GLY A 266 -11.14 -3.90 8.44
C GLY A 266 -9.63 -4.03 8.22
N TYR A 267 -9.17 -4.68 7.15
CA TYR A 267 -7.73 -4.80 6.95
C TYR A 267 -7.05 -3.44 6.65
N TYR A 268 -7.73 -2.45 6.04
CA TYR A 268 -7.17 -1.10 5.90
C TYR A 268 -6.95 -0.42 7.25
N ILE A 269 -7.91 -0.51 8.17
CA ILE A 269 -7.79 0.00 9.54
C ILE A 269 -6.67 -0.75 10.25
N GLY A 270 -6.66 -2.09 10.20
CA GLY A 270 -5.64 -2.92 10.84
C GLY A 270 -4.22 -2.57 10.39
N ILE A 271 -3.99 -2.46 9.08
CA ILE A 271 -2.67 -2.11 8.53
C ILE A 271 -2.28 -0.67 8.91
N SER A 272 -3.21 0.28 8.81
CA SER A 272 -2.96 1.68 9.17
C SER A 272 -2.63 1.83 10.66
N THR A 273 -3.33 1.12 11.53
CA THR A 273 -3.05 1.07 12.97
C THR A 273 -1.68 0.45 13.25
N CYS A 274 -1.31 -0.66 12.59
CA CYS A 274 0.03 -1.23 12.71
C CYS A 274 1.11 -0.22 12.26
N CYS A 275 0.87 0.51 11.16
CA CYS A 275 1.77 1.58 10.72
C CYS A 275 1.90 2.70 11.77
N ALA A 276 0.82 3.07 12.44
CA ALA A 276 0.86 4.08 13.52
C ALA A 276 1.65 3.60 14.75
N LEU A 277 1.53 2.32 15.13
CA LEU A 277 2.35 1.70 16.18
C LEU A 277 3.85 1.70 15.83
N LEU A 278 4.18 1.70 14.54
CA LEU A 278 5.53 1.86 14.00
C LEU A 278 5.91 3.34 13.73
N SER A 279 5.11 4.28 14.23
CA SER A 279 5.27 5.73 14.01
C SER A 279 5.42 6.12 12.54
N TYR A 280 4.73 5.39 11.67
CA TYR A 280 4.75 5.58 10.21
C TYR A 280 6.16 5.50 9.63
N GLY A 281 6.96 4.53 10.09
CA GLY A 281 8.32 4.29 9.61
C GLY A 281 9.33 5.35 10.04
N LYS A 282 9.15 5.95 11.23
CA LYS A 282 10.17 6.82 11.83
C LYS A 282 11.21 5.99 12.59
N GLU A 283 12.47 6.40 12.49
CA GLU A 283 13.62 5.68 13.06
C GLU A 283 13.75 5.79 14.59
N ASP A 284 13.02 6.74 15.19
CA ASP A 284 12.92 6.92 16.64
C ASP A 284 11.98 5.90 17.30
N ASN A 285 11.25 5.09 16.52
CA ASN A 285 10.40 4.03 17.01
C ASN A 285 11.21 2.73 17.19
N ALA A 286 11.35 2.27 18.44
CA ALA A 286 12.13 1.08 18.76
C ALA A 286 11.60 -0.21 18.11
N ILE A 287 10.28 -0.33 17.91
CA ILE A 287 9.68 -1.49 17.22
C ILE A 287 10.07 -1.47 15.75
N PHE A 288 9.91 -0.33 15.06
CA PHE A 288 10.29 -0.19 13.65
C PHE A 288 11.79 -0.42 13.42
N LYS A 289 12.63 0.17 14.28
CA LYS A 289 14.09 0.01 14.25
C LYS A 289 14.50 -1.46 14.43
N ALA A 290 13.77 -2.24 15.22
CA ALA A 290 14.06 -3.65 15.46
C ALA A 290 13.66 -4.56 14.30
N ILE A 291 12.54 -4.29 13.62
CA ILE A 291 12.00 -5.18 12.57
C ILE A 291 12.52 -4.85 11.16
N ARG A 292 13.09 -3.66 10.94
CA ARG A 292 13.66 -3.29 9.63
C ARG A 292 14.95 -4.08 9.35
N PRO A 293 15.22 -4.45 8.08
CA PRO A 293 16.49 -5.04 7.70
C PRO A 293 17.66 -4.11 8.06
N GLN A 294 18.64 -4.62 8.81
CA GLN A 294 19.82 -3.85 9.21
C GLN A 294 20.72 -3.57 8.01
N ARG A 295 21.15 -2.32 7.83
CA ARG A 295 22.22 -1.96 6.88
C ARG A 295 23.57 -2.26 7.53
N SER A 296 24.61 -2.45 6.72
CA SER A 296 26.00 -2.68 7.20
C SER A 296 26.47 -1.64 8.21
N ASP A 297 25.95 -0.42 8.11
CA ASP A 297 26.34 0.73 8.94
C ASP A 297 25.55 0.81 10.27
N ASP A 298 24.45 0.05 10.41
CA ASP A 298 23.60 0.05 11.62
C ASP A 298 24.22 -0.77 12.77
N VAL A 299 25.19 -1.65 12.49
CA VAL A 299 25.79 -2.55 13.50
C VAL A 299 26.52 -1.77 14.60
N THR A 300 27.13 -0.64 14.26
CA THR A 300 27.82 0.24 15.23
C THR A 300 26.85 1.02 16.12
N ASP A 301 25.66 1.37 15.63
CA ASP A 301 24.67 2.15 16.39
C ASP A 301 23.88 1.28 17.40
N ILE A 302 23.80 -0.04 17.19
CA ILE A 302 23.09 -0.96 18.07
C ILE A 302 23.90 -1.26 19.35
N VAL A 303 25.23 -1.25 19.27
CA VAL A 303 26.12 -1.51 20.43
C VAL A 303 26.11 -0.34 21.43
N MET A 304 25.64 0.84 21.02
CA MET A 304 25.59 2.08 21.82
C MET A 304 24.17 2.55 22.15
N ALA A 305 23.12 1.89 21.64
CA ALA A 305 21.74 2.33 21.87
C ALA A 305 21.23 1.88 23.24
N ASP A 306 21.47 2.74 24.24
CA ASP A 306 20.69 2.79 25.48
C ASP A 306 19.19 2.76 25.19
N ALA A 307 18.40 2.29 26.16
CA ALA A 307 16.95 2.19 26.12
C ALA A 307 16.30 3.46 25.52
N THR A 308 15.99 3.41 24.23
CA THR A 308 15.42 4.57 23.54
C THR A 308 14.01 4.77 24.06
N GLU A 309 13.75 5.91 24.68
CA GLU A 309 12.41 6.29 25.13
C GLU A 309 11.48 6.32 23.91
N MET A 310 10.36 5.59 23.97
CA MET A 310 9.41 5.55 22.86
C MET A 310 8.84 6.96 22.59
N PRO A 311 8.58 7.31 21.32
CA PRO A 311 7.96 8.59 20.99
C PRO A 311 6.66 8.78 21.76
N LYS A 312 6.36 10.00 22.23
CA LYS A 312 5.10 10.28 22.95
C LYS A 312 3.85 9.87 22.15
N THR A 313 3.92 9.99 20.83
CA THR A 313 2.87 9.57 19.88
C THR A 313 2.63 8.06 19.89
N PHE A 314 3.59 7.25 20.34
CA PHE A 314 3.41 5.80 20.46
C PHE A 314 2.30 5.44 21.45
N ASN A 315 2.28 6.06 22.64
CA ASN A 315 1.23 5.77 23.64
C ASN A 315 -0.16 6.15 23.13
N GLN A 316 -0.25 7.22 22.33
CA GLN A 316 -1.51 7.62 21.67
C GLN A 316 -1.91 6.61 20.57
N ALA A 317 -0.96 6.15 19.76
CA ALA A 317 -1.22 5.11 18.77
C ALA A 317 -1.64 3.79 19.43
N LEU A 318 -1.02 3.43 20.56
CA LEU A 318 -1.38 2.27 21.37
C LEU A 318 -2.79 2.41 21.96
N TYR A 319 -3.14 3.58 22.48
CA TYR A 319 -4.49 3.88 22.97
C TYR A 319 -5.55 3.68 21.88
N LEU A 320 -5.33 4.24 20.69
CA LEU A 320 -6.20 4.01 19.53
C LEU A 320 -6.29 2.51 19.19
N ALA A 321 -5.16 1.82 19.10
CA ALA A 321 -5.12 0.40 18.78
C ALA A 321 -5.92 -0.45 19.78
N GLN A 322 -5.75 -0.21 21.09
CA GLN A 322 -6.46 -0.92 22.15
C GLN A 322 -7.98 -0.72 22.03
N GLY A 323 -8.43 0.51 21.80
CA GLY A 323 -9.85 0.78 21.63
C GLY A 323 -10.46 0.05 20.43
N ILE A 324 -9.72 -0.03 19.32
CA ILE A 324 -10.18 -0.79 18.14
C ILE A 324 -10.22 -2.29 18.46
N TYR A 325 -9.20 -2.83 19.14
CA TYR A 325 -9.19 -4.24 19.52
C TYR A 325 -10.39 -4.59 20.40
N GLU A 326 -10.73 -3.77 21.40
CA GLU A 326 -11.89 -3.98 22.27
C GLU A 326 -13.20 -4.04 21.47
N VAL A 327 -13.42 -3.11 20.52
CA VAL A 327 -14.65 -3.09 19.72
C VAL A 327 -14.71 -4.25 18.73
N VAL A 328 -13.60 -4.55 18.05
CA VAL A 328 -13.59 -5.54 16.97
C VAL A 328 -13.52 -6.97 17.51
N PHE A 329 -12.72 -7.23 18.54
CA PHE A 329 -12.52 -8.60 19.05
C PHE A 329 -13.68 -9.10 19.90
N ARG A 330 -14.57 -8.22 20.38
CA ARG A 330 -15.82 -8.64 21.05
C ARG A 330 -16.88 -9.17 20.09
N GLN A 331 -16.68 -9.07 18.78
CA GLN A 331 -17.62 -9.54 17.76
C GLN A 331 -17.38 -11.02 17.40
N LEU A 332 -17.45 -11.89 18.41
CA LEU A 332 -16.99 -13.28 18.39
C LEU A 332 -17.60 -14.16 17.28
N ALA A 333 -18.76 -13.80 16.71
CA ALA A 333 -19.47 -14.58 15.70
C ALA A 333 -19.60 -13.87 14.34
N ASP A 334 -18.99 -12.69 14.18
CA ASP A 334 -19.09 -11.95 12.92
C ASP A 334 -17.93 -12.31 11.96
N PRO A 335 -18.17 -13.00 10.83
CA PRO A 335 -17.11 -13.30 9.88
C PRO A 335 -16.49 -12.04 9.24
N ASN A 336 -17.20 -10.91 9.24
CA ASN A 336 -16.74 -9.68 8.61
C ASN A 336 -15.56 -9.03 9.35
N VAL A 337 -15.34 -9.35 10.63
CA VAL A 337 -14.20 -8.84 11.40
C VAL A 337 -12.92 -9.68 11.26
N LEU A 338 -13.04 -10.88 10.67
CA LEU A 338 -11.92 -11.81 10.56
C LEU A 338 -10.72 -11.28 9.74
N PRO A 339 -10.88 -10.51 8.65
CA PRO A 339 -9.72 -9.94 7.95
C PRO A 339 -8.91 -8.96 8.79
N TYR A 340 -9.58 -8.14 9.62
CA TYR A 340 -8.93 -7.28 10.61
C TYR A 340 -8.19 -8.15 11.63
N PHE A 341 -8.88 -9.14 12.23
CA PHE A 341 -8.30 -10.02 13.23
C PHE A 341 -7.06 -10.76 12.71
N HIS A 342 -7.15 -11.32 11.50
CA HIS A 342 -6.05 -11.98 10.81
C HIS A 342 -4.86 -11.01 10.63
N THR A 343 -5.09 -9.81 10.11
CA THR A 343 -4.06 -8.78 9.93
C THR A 343 -3.30 -8.48 11.23
N ILE A 344 -4.02 -8.33 12.35
CA ILE A 344 -3.41 -8.04 13.65
C ILE A 344 -2.63 -9.25 14.18
N LEU A 345 -3.15 -10.47 14.04
CA LEU A 345 -2.42 -11.67 14.47
C LEU A 345 -1.15 -11.90 13.66
N VAL A 346 -1.13 -11.58 12.35
CA VAL A 346 0.09 -11.65 11.53
C VAL A 346 1.14 -10.67 12.06
N PHE A 347 0.75 -9.42 12.37
CA PHE A 347 1.65 -8.44 12.97
C PHE A 347 2.21 -8.93 14.32
N MET A 348 1.35 -9.46 15.19
CA MET A 348 1.76 -9.97 16.50
C MET A 348 2.65 -11.22 16.40
N ASP A 349 2.35 -12.17 15.51
CA ASP A 349 3.20 -13.36 15.25
C ASP A 349 4.59 -12.93 14.78
N HIS A 350 4.68 -11.93 13.90
CA HIS A 350 5.96 -11.39 13.46
C HIS A 350 6.77 -10.84 14.64
N LEU A 351 6.16 -10.02 15.51
CA LEU A 351 6.83 -9.44 16.66
C LEU A 351 7.34 -10.47 17.68
N THR A 352 6.80 -11.69 17.71
CA THR A 352 7.35 -12.75 18.58
C THR A 352 8.82 -13.09 18.30
N HIS A 353 9.33 -12.77 17.10
CA HIS A 353 10.73 -12.95 16.73
C HIS A 353 11.63 -11.82 17.27
N TYR A 354 11.05 -10.77 17.84
CA TYR A 354 11.74 -9.59 18.35
C TYR A 354 11.28 -9.29 19.79
N PRO A 355 11.74 -10.04 20.81
CA PRO A 355 11.22 -9.96 22.18
C PRO A 355 11.20 -8.54 22.78
N ASN A 356 12.22 -7.72 22.49
CA ASN A 356 12.28 -6.33 22.94
C ASN A 356 11.17 -5.48 22.32
N ALA A 357 10.93 -5.62 21.01
CA ALA A 357 9.87 -4.92 20.30
C ALA A 357 8.48 -5.39 20.76
N MET A 358 8.30 -6.70 20.93
CA MET A 358 7.07 -7.31 21.45
C MET A 358 6.71 -6.79 22.84
N SER A 359 7.69 -6.54 23.71
CA SER A 359 7.47 -6.12 25.10
C SER A 359 6.69 -4.80 25.24
N TYR A 360 6.73 -3.93 24.22
CA TYR A 360 5.98 -2.68 24.18
C TYR A 360 4.47 -2.87 23.96
N LEU A 361 4.05 -4.01 23.41
CA LEU A 361 2.64 -4.29 23.09
C LEU A 361 2.06 -5.45 23.93
N GLU A 362 2.91 -6.41 24.30
CA GLU A 362 2.49 -7.70 24.89
C GLU A 362 1.61 -7.56 26.13
N LYS A 363 1.89 -6.60 27.02
CA LYS A 363 1.12 -6.40 28.26
C LYS A 363 -0.25 -5.76 28.04
N THR A 364 -0.36 -4.96 26.99
CA THR A 364 -1.53 -4.15 26.66
C THR A 364 -2.44 -4.80 25.62
N PHE A 365 -1.91 -5.79 24.89
CA PHE A 365 -2.67 -6.54 23.90
C PHE A 365 -3.76 -7.39 24.58
N PRO A 366 -5.00 -7.43 24.04
CA PRO A 366 -6.14 -8.08 24.71
C PRO A 366 -6.15 -9.59 24.46
N TRP A 367 -5.17 -10.30 25.03
CA TRP A 367 -5.01 -11.76 24.87
C TRP A 367 -6.26 -12.55 25.20
N LYS A 368 -7.04 -12.11 26.20
CA LYS A 368 -8.26 -12.79 26.60
C LYS A 368 -9.37 -12.67 25.55
N LEU A 369 -9.57 -11.51 24.91
CA LEU A 369 -10.46 -11.37 23.75
C LEU A 369 -9.97 -12.21 22.57
N VAL A 370 -8.66 -12.27 22.34
CA VAL A 370 -8.08 -13.14 21.30
C VAL A 370 -8.42 -14.60 21.57
N SER A 371 -8.25 -15.06 22.81
CA SER A 371 -8.60 -16.42 23.22
C SER A 371 -10.08 -16.73 23.02
N GLU A 372 -10.97 -15.81 23.37
CA GLU A 372 -12.43 -15.96 23.17
C GLU A 372 -12.79 -16.01 21.68
N MET A 373 -12.21 -15.14 20.85
CA MET A 373 -12.42 -15.14 19.40
C MET A 373 -11.95 -16.46 18.78
N LEU A 374 -10.76 -16.93 19.13
CA LEU A 374 -10.22 -18.21 18.66
C LEU A 374 -11.16 -19.37 19.06
N ASN A 375 -11.62 -19.41 20.30
CA ASN A 375 -12.56 -20.43 20.78
C ASN A 375 -13.92 -20.35 20.09
N SER A 376 -14.41 -19.14 19.76
CA SER A 376 -15.64 -18.96 19.00
C SER A 376 -15.50 -19.51 17.58
N ILE A 377 -14.38 -19.24 16.91
CA ILE A 377 -14.08 -19.80 15.58
C ILE A 377 -14.03 -21.34 15.65
N LEU A 378 -13.41 -21.89 16.70
CA LEU A 378 -13.36 -23.33 16.96
C LEU A 378 -14.75 -23.96 17.16
N LEU A 379 -15.84 -23.21 17.40
CA LEU A 379 -17.17 -23.79 17.41
C LEU A 379 -17.60 -24.30 16.02
N SER A 380 -17.04 -23.74 14.94
CA SER A 380 -17.38 -24.09 13.55
C SER A 380 -16.28 -24.80 12.77
N TYR A 381 -15.06 -24.91 13.32
CA TYR A 381 -13.91 -25.53 12.66
C TYR A 381 -13.48 -26.83 13.37
N ARG A 382 -13.12 -27.88 12.62
CA ARG A 382 -12.88 -29.24 13.17
C ARG A 382 -11.61 -29.93 12.70
N ASP A 383 -10.87 -29.38 11.73
CA ASP A 383 -9.63 -29.99 11.24
C ASP A 383 -8.42 -29.57 12.09
N PHE A 384 -8.35 -30.10 13.30
CA PHE A 384 -7.33 -29.68 14.26
C PHE A 384 -5.90 -30.01 13.81
N GLY A 385 -5.72 -31.04 12.98
CA GLY A 385 -4.41 -31.39 12.43
C GLY A 385 -3.80 -30.26 11.61
N ARG A 386 -4.60 -29.58 10.79
CA ARG A 386 -4.15 -28.46 9.94
C ARG A 386 -3.71 -27.24 10.75
N ILE A 387 -4.47 -26.86 11.78
CA ILE A 387 -4.14 -25.68 12.61
C ILE A 387 -2.96 -25.94 13.55
N GLU A 388 -2.70 -27.21 13.88
CA GLU A 388 -1.56 -27.63 14.69
C GLU A 388 -0.28 -27.89 13.88
N ASP A 389 -0.35 -27.86 12.55
CA ASP A 389 0.80 -28.07 11.68
C ASP A 389 1.81 -26.91 11.80
N THR A 390 3.07 -27.21 11.55
CA THR A 390 4.14 -26.23 11.39
C THR A 390 4.11 -25.51 10.04
N GLN A 391 3.51 -26.14 9.02
CA GLN A 391 3.41 -25.60 7.67
C GLN A 391 2.31 -24.56 7.54
N PHE A 392 2.48 -23.63 6.60
CA PHE A 392 1.49 -22.61 6.31
C PHE A 392 0.19 -23.24 5.78
N PRO A 393 -0.99 -22.92 6.36
CA PRO A 393 -2.24 -23.53 5.92
C PRO A 393 -2.65 -23.03 4.54
N ARG A 394 -2.82 -23.95 3.59
CA ARG A 394 -3.22 -23.69 2.20
C ARG A 394 -4.01 -24.86 1.61
N PRO A 395 -4.86 -24.65 0.59
CA PRO A 395 -5.56 -25.75 -0.08
C PRO A 395 -4.59 -26.75 -0.72
N ASP A 396 -4.86 -28.05 -0.54
CA ASP A 396 -4.05 -29.11 -1.14
C ASP A 396 -4.37 -29.23 -2.64
N LYS A 397 -3.34 -29.13 -3.49
CA LYS A 397 -3.37 -29.36 -4.95
C LYS A 397 -3.94 -28.24 -5.83
N GLU A 398 -4.23 -27.07 -5.28
CA GLU A 398 -4.62 -25.89 -6.05
C GLU A 398 -3.49 -24.87 -6.15
N LEU A 399 -3.53 -24.04 -7.21
CA LEU A 399 -2.68 -22.86 -7.27
C LEU A 399 -2.99 -21.97 -6.07
N PRO A 400 -1.99 -21.35 -5.43
CA PRO A 400 -2.24 -20.43 -4.32
C PRO A 400 -3.29 -19.38 -4.67
N ARG A 401 -4.26 -19.19 -3.76
CA ARG A 401 -5.23 -18.10 -3.81
C ARG A 401 -5.11 -17.28 -2.54
N PRO A 402 -4.23 -16.27 -2.51
CA PRO A 402 -4.12 -15.38 -1.37
C PRO A 402 -5.46 -14.69 -1.08
N LEU A 403 -5.71 -14.39 0.20
CA LEU A 403 -6.88 -13.61 0.59
C LEU A 403 -6.68 -12.12 0.27
N PRO A 404 -7.75 -11.32 0.17
CA PRO A 404 -7.64 -9.88 -0.09
C PRO A 404 -6.67 -9.16 0.86
N GLU A 405 -6.70 -9.49 2.16
CA GLU A 405 -5.78 -8.90 3.13
C GLU A 405 -4.32 -9.36 2.96
N ASP A 406 -4.08 -10.50 2.29
CA ASP A 406 -2.71 -10.93 1.99
C ASP A 406 -2.06 -10.02 0.95
N PHE A 407 -2.81 -9.70 -0.11
CA PHE A 407 -2.38 -8.72 -1.11
C PHE A 407 -2.22 -7.34 -0.49
N ALA A 408 -3.13 -6.94 0.41
CA ALA A 408 -3.03 -5.67 1.13
C ALA A 408 -1.76 -5.60 2.00
N MET A 409 -1.38 -6.69 2.67
CA MET A 409 -0.18 -6.75 3.52
C MET A 409 1.12 -7.01 2.75
N LYS A 410 1.07 -7.58 1.54
CA LYS A 410 2.24 -7.92 0.72
C LYS A 410 3.23 -6.75 0.64
N GLY A 411 4.48 -7.03 0.97
CA GLY A 411 5.58 -6.05 0.96
C GLY A 411 5.82 -5.29 2.27
N LEU A 412 4.93 -5.41 3.26
CA LEU A 412 5.16 -4.86 4.59
C LEU A 412 6.23 -5.64 5.35
N LEU A 413 6.97 -4.96 6.23
CA LEU A 413 8.08 -5.55 6.98
C LEU A 413 7.66 -6.78 7.79
N TRP A 414 6.45 -6.75 8.36
CA TRP A 414 5.97 -7.80 9.25
C TRP A 414 5.41 -9.04 8.53
N VAL A 415 5.45 -9.09 7.19
CA VAL A 415 5.04 -10.29 6.44
C VAL A 415 6.19 -11.04 5.76
N GLU A 416 7.43 -10.59 5.94
CA GLU A 416 8.63 -11.18 5.30
C GLU A 416 8.74 -12.71 5.53
N ARG A 417 8.34 -13.19 6.72
CA ARG A 417 8.46 -14.59 7.13
C ARG A 417 7.11 -15.32 7.23
N TYR A 418 6.05 -14.70 6.73
CA TYR A 418 4.69 -15.21 6.91
C TYR A 418 4.26 -16.09 5.74
N TYR A 419 4.43 -15.61 4.51
CA TYR A 419 3.96 -16.29 3.31
C TYR A 419 4.99 -17.29 2.75
N PRO A 420 4.54 -18.44 2.21
CA PRO A 420 5.37 -19.29 1.35
C PRO A 420 5.89 -18.51 0.13
N VAL A 421 7.06 -18.92 -0.40
CA VAL A 421 7.71 -18.25 -1.53
C VAL A 421 6.82 -18.23 -2.79
N ASP A 422 6.01 -19.26 -2.99
CA ASP A 422 5.10 -19.39 -4.14
C ASP A 422 3.74 -18.72 -3.94
N TRP A 423 3.45 -18.13 -2.77
CA TRP A 423 2.10 -17.70 -2.39
C TRP A 423 1.46 -16.70 -3.38
N PHE A 424 2.26 -15.77 -3.91
CA PHE A 424 1.78 -14.73 -4.83
C PHE A 424 2.14 -15.01 -6.31
N THR A 425 2.46 -16.27 -6.66
CA THR A 425 2.90 -16.65 -8.02
C THR A 425 1.77 -17.05 -8.96
N ASN A 426 0.52 -17.06 -8.48
CA ASN A 426 -0.62 -17.41 -9.31
C ASN A 426 -0.98 -16.24 -10.26
N GLU A 427 -0.40 -16.26 -11.45
CA GLU A 427 -0.61 -15.25 -12.51
C GLU A 427 -2.01 -15.26 -13.12
N LYS A 428 -2.89 -16.21 -12.76
CA LYS A 428 -4.26 -16.29 -13.26
C LYS A 428 -5.24 -15.37 -12.53
N ILE A 429 -4.87 -14.88 -11.36
CA ILE A 429 -5.71 -13.97 -10.58
C ILE A 429 -5.55 -12.58 -11.15
N ASP A 430 -6.59 -12.07 -11.80
CA ASP A 430 -6.60 -10.68 -12.28
C ASP A 430 -6.71 -9.68 -11.12
N ASP A 431 -6.50 -8.39 -11.41
CA ASP A 431 -6.50 -7.35 -10.36
C ASP A 431 -7.87 -7.19 -9.66
N ASP A 432 -8.97 -7.42 -10.37
CA ASP A 432 -10.33 -7.28 -9.83
C ASP A 432 -10.68 -8.48 -8.94
N GLU A 433 -10.19 -9.67 -9.28
CA GLU A 433 -10.37 -10.92 -8.55
C GLU A 433 -9.60 -10.94 -7.22
N LYS A 434 -8.49 -10.20 -7.09
CA LYS A 434 -7.67 -10.14 -5.84
C LYS A 434 -8.48 -9.70 -4.64
N TYR A 435 -9.39 -8.77 -4.84
CA TYR A 435 -10.20 -8.17 -3.78
C TYR A 435 -11.65 -8.68 -3.80
N PHE A 436 -11.95 -9.64 -4.68
CA PHE A 436 -13.25 -10.27 -4.76
C PHE A 436 -13.36 -11.41 -3.74
N GLU A 437 -14.03 -11.13 -2.62
CA GLU A 437 -14.30 -12.13 -1.59
C GLU A 437 -15.16 -13.28 -2.18
N VAL A 438 -14.81 -14.54 -1.89
CA VAL A 438 -15.65 -15.71 -2.19
C VAL A 438 -15.92 -16.52 -0.92
N ALA A 439 -16.94 -17.39 -0.93
CA ALA A 439 -17.38 -18.08 0.29
C ALA A 439 -16.26 -18.93 0.93
N SER A 440 -15.42 -19.60 0.14
CA SER A 440 -14.32 -20.45 0.64
C SER A 440 -13.29 -19.67 1.46
N MET A 441 -13.06 -18.39 1.09
CA MET A 441 -12.08 -17.54 1.75
C MET A 441 -12.37 -17.36 3.24
N THR A 442 -13.64 -17.36 3.64
CA THR A 442 -14.01 -17.25 5.06
C THR A 442 -13.56 -18.47 5.88
N ASP A 443 -13.56 -19.67 5.30
CA ASP A 443 -13.09 -20.86 6.00
C ASP A 443 -11.54 -20.93 6.00
N GLU A 444 -10.90 -20.55 4.89
CA GLU A 444 -9.43 -20.43 4.77
C GLU A 444 -8.83 -19.41 5.77
N ARG A 445 -9.28 -18.16 5.71
CA ARG A 445 -9.96 -17.54 6.85
C ARG A 445 -9.60 -17.95 8.27
N LYS A 446 -10.62 -18.61 8.84
CA LYS A 446 -10.66 -19.20 10.16
C LYS A 446 -9.47 -20.13 10.42
N GLU A 447 -9.12 -20.97 9.44
CA GLU A 447 -7.99 -21.89 9.56
C GLU A 447 -6.68 -21.14 9.84
N ARG A 448 -6.36 -20.11 9.05
CA ARG A 448 -5.12 -19.32 9.23
C ARG A 448 -5.09 -18.56 10.54
N ILE A 449 -6.24 -18.04 10.97
CA ILE A 449 -6.39 -17.40 12.28
C ILE A 449 -6.11 -18.38 13.42
N LEU A 450 -6.71 -19.58 13.37
CA LEU A 450 -6.51 -20.62 14.38
C LEU A 450 -5.07 -21.13 14.41
N TRP A 451 -4.47 -21.29 13.23
CA TRP A 451 -3.06 -21.66 13.08
C TRP A 451 -2.11 -20.63 13.69
N LEU A 452 -2.36 -19.33 13.44
CA LEU A 452 -1.64 -18.24 14.09
C LEU A 452 -1.81 -18.29 15.63
N GLY A 453 -3.02 -18.60 16.11
CA GLY A 453 -3.29 -18.83 17.53
C GLY A 453 -2.40 -19.93 18.12
N CYS A 454 -2.31 -21.09 17.45
CA CYS A 454 -1.46 -22.22 17.87
C CYS A 454 0.03 -21.82 17.89
N ARG A 455 0.48 -21.06 16.89
CA ARG A 455 1.85 -20.54 16.80
C ARG A 455 2.20 -19.59 17.93
N LEU A 456 1.32 -18.65 18.26
CA LEU A 456 1.50 -17.73 19.39
C LEU A 456 1.58 -18.51 20.71
N ALA A 457 0.69 -19.49 20.91
CA ALA A 457 0.72 -20.36 22.09
C ALA A 457 2.01 -21.19 22.18
N SER A 458 2.49 -21.76 21.06
CA SER A 458 3.72 -22.57 21.01
C SER A 458 4.98 -21.77 21.41
N ARG A 459 4.98 -20.47 21.15
CA ARG A 459 6.06 -19.54 21.55
C ARG A 459 5.91 -19.01 22.97
N GLN A 460 4.90 -19.49 23.71
CA GLN A 460 4.56 -19.05 25.07
C GLN A 460 4.29 -17.53 25.14
N ARG A 461 3.60 -17.00 24.13
CA ARG A 461 3.26 -15.57 24.01
C ARG A 461 1.75 -15.39 24.16
N GLY A 462 1.33 -14.86 25.31
CA GLY A 462 -0.05 -14.47 25.57
C GLY A 462 -1.04 -15.61 25.79
N LEU A 463 -0.97 -16.64 24.94
CA LEU A 463 -1.91 -17.74 24.82
C LEU A 463 -1.33 -19.07 25.29
N VAL A 464 -2.23 -19.98 25.64
CA VAL A 464 -1.99 -21.41 25.87
C VAL A 464 -2.99 -22.18 25.02
N TYR A 465 -2.54 -23.24 24.34
CA TYR A 465 -3.42 -24.12 23.57
C TYR A 465 -3.38 -25.53 24.14
N ASN A 466 -4.53 -26.05 24.54
CA ASN A 466 -4.67 -27.43 24.98
C ASN A 466 -5.07 -28.30 23.78
N LYS A 467 -4.17 -29.20 23.38
CA LYS A 467 -4.37 -30.13 22.25
C LYS A 467 -5.40 -31.22 22.51
N GLU A 468 -5.64 -31.60 23.77
CA GLU A 468 -6.61 -32.65 24.11
C GLU A 468 -8.05 -32.11 24.11
N SER A 469 -8.24 -30.90 24.64
CA SER A 469 -9.56 -30.25 24.68
C SER A 469 -9.83 -29.33 23.50
N HIS A 470 -8.83 -29.12 22.62
CA HIS A 470 -8.84 -28.13 21.54
C HIS A 470 -9.37 -26.77 22.02
N HIS A 471 -8.71 -26.21 23.02
CA HIS A 471 -9.15 -24.98 23.68
C HIS A 471 -7.99 -24.00 23.84
N PHE A 472 -8.24 -22.74 23.51
CA PHE A 472 -7.33 -21.64 23.79
C PHE A 472 -7.64 -21.04 25.16
N ALA A 473 -6.61 -20.84 25.95
CA ALA A 473 -6.61 -20.05 27.18
C ALA A 473 -5.53 -18.97 27.10
N VAL A 474 -5.42 -18.14 28.13
CA VAL A 474 -4.33 -17.15 28.26
C VAL A 474 -3.34 -17.58 29.33
N LEU A 475 -2.10 -17.09 29.24
CA LEU A 475 -1.14 -17.25 30.33
C LEU A 475 -1.64 -16.49 31.57
N PRO A 476 -1.37 -16.96 32.80
CA PRO A 476 -1.90 -16.36 34.03
C PRO A 476 -1.63 -14.86 34.16
N ALA A 477 -0.51 -14.37 33.63
CA ALA A 477 -0.14 -12.95 33.66
C ALA A 477 -1.02 -12.04 32.77
N PHE A 478 -1.81 -12.62 31.86
CA PHE A 478 -2.69 -11.91 30.93
C PHE A 478 -4.17 -12.24 31.14
N GLU A 479 -4.50 -13.02 32.17
CA GLU A 479 -5.89 -13.25 32.56
C GLU A 479 -6.51 -11.93 33.06
N LYS A 480 -7.67 -11.58 32.50
CA LYS A 480 -8.44 -10.39 32.86
C LYS A 480 -9.92 -10.75 32.80
N ASP A 481 -10.70 -10.20 33.72
CA ASP A 481 -12.16 -10.22 33.60
C ASP A 481 -12.56 -9.28 32.44
N ILE A 482 -13.39 -9.78 31.52
CA ILE A 482 -13.75 -9.12 30.25
C ILE A 482 -15.20 -8.68 30.19
#